data_AF-A0AAD5CN40-F1
#
_entry.id   AF-A0AAD5CN40-F1
#
_cell.length_a   1.000
_cell.length_b   1.000
_cell.length_c   1.000
_cell.angle_alpha   90.00
_cell.angle_beta   90.00
_cell.angle_gamma   90.00
#
_symmetry.space_group_name_H-M   'P 1'
#
loop_
_entity.id
_entity.type
_entity.pdbx_description
1 polymer ?
#
loop_
_entity_poly.entity_id
_entity_poly.type
_entity_poly.pdbx_seq_one_letter_code
_entity_poly.pdbx_strand_id
1 'polypeptide(L)'
;MFPAYLARKINQRTHSYLFLPFILRSQPAQHILSPPTNPLPSHTFFQAFHQTPCTHSPKHDYNPSHVHKLYETINFTQLTQPTNQNTNTHVITLVKLLRNDFDPEEGESTDVLDGSGIKPNEDLINSVIWVLRDDWKLGFFVFKWGQKWKCSDEKAWSLMIWVLGNHKKFNNAWCLIRDLYLSEMDTQHPMLIMIDRYAAANEPTEAIRAFQIMEKFKLTPDQKAFYTLLDTLCKHGNVEEAEEFMFQNAKLFPLETEGFNIILNGWCNIYVDIIEAKRIWKEMDKNRAIPDENSYTHMISCFSKVNNLFDSLRLYDEMKKKGRTPNQTVYNSLVYVLAHENCHEEALAILDKMKDMGFIPDSTAFNFIIRPLCKAGKIVDARRVLSRMLEENIDPTIDTYHAFLEGKDLTFEESFELLDRMMKSGNGPNRDTFLLILAKFLQLNDVENALKIWVKMKEYEVSPDSAHFVIMVEGLVRHGLVTKARKLYAEMISIGITVDPKLAKLCKDFSQDDERKQKKKPGMRYGKKRFRGKRSKS
;
A
#
# COMPACT_ATOMS: atom_id res chain seq x y z
N MET A 1 27.61 24.04 9.07
CA MET A 1 27.91 22.67 8.55
C MET A 1 26.92 22.17 7.51
N PHE A 2 25.66 22.63 7.48
CA PHE A 2 24.60 22.17 6.56
C PHE A 2 25.03 21.88 5.09
N PRO A 3 25.77 22.75 4.39
CA PRO A 3 26.07 22.55 2.95
C PRO A 3 26.97 21.33 2.64
N ALA A 4 27.83 20.93 3.57
CA ALA A 4 28.90 19.97 3.29
C ALA A 4 28.43 18.50 3.22
N TYR A 5 27.26 18.18 3.78
CA TYR A 5 26.68 16.83 3.72
C TYR A 5 25.86 16.63 2.44
N LEU A 6 25.01 17.60 2.09
CA LEU A 6 24.21 17.57 0.86
C LEU A 6 25.10 17.47 -0.39
N ALA A 7 26.16 18.30 -0.44
CA ALA A 7 27.15 18.25 -1.52
C ALA A 7 27.84 16.88 -1.66
N ARG A 8 27.98 16.10 -0.58
CA ARG A 8 28.55 14.74 -0.62
C ARG A 8 27.57 13.68 -1.14
N LYS A 9 26.25 13.78 -0.86
CA LYS A 9 25.22 12.87 -1.41
C LYS A 9 25.04 13.11 -2.93
N ILE A 10 25.11 14.37 -3.38
CA ILE A 10 24.99 14.77 -4.80
C ILE A 10 26.17 14.24 -5.64
N ASN A 11 27.41 14.44 -5.19
CA ASN A 11 28.61 14.15 -5.98
C ASN A 11 28.89 12.64 -6.22
N GLN A 12 28.01 11.75 -5.75
CA GLN A 12 28.08 10.30 -5.98
C GLN A 12 27.12 9.79 -7.07
N ARG A 13 26.26 10.65 -7.66
CA ARG A 13 25.25 10.23 -8.66
C ARG A 13 25.30 10.97 -10.02
N THR A 14 26.19 11.94 -10.22
CA THR A 14 26.16 12.82 -11.42
C THR A 14 27.37 12.70 -12.35
N HIS A 15 27.54 11.52 -12.94
CA HIS A 15 28.13 11.36 -14.29
C HIS A 15 27.12 10.55 -15.14
N SER A 16 26.81 10.90 -16.38
CA SER A 16 27.23 12.08 -17.17
C SER A 16 26.34 12.18 -18.43
N TYR A 17 25.65 13.32 -18.64
CA TYR A 17 24.96 13.59 -19.91
C TYR A 17 25.22 15.03 -20.38
N LEU A 18 25.46 15.17 -21.68
CA LEU A 18 25.98 16.37 -22.33
C LEU A 18 24.86 17.28 -22.84
N PHE A 19 25.10 18.59 -22.81
CA PHE A 19 24.27 19.56 -23.51
C PHE A 19 24.38 19.36 -25.04
N LEU A 20 23.23 19.29 -25.72
CA LEU A 20 23.11 19.47 -27.17
C LEU A 20 21.88 20.35 -27.48
N PRO A 21 22.06 21.61 -27.89
CA PRO A 21 20.96 22.46 -28.34
C PRO A 21 20.59 22.10 -29.79
N PHE A 22 19.33 21.70 -30.02
CA PHE A 22 18.85 21.43 -31.38
C PHE A 22 18.56 22.74 -32.14
N ILE A 23 19.07 22.84 -33.37
CA ILE A 23 19.00 24.04 -34.19
C ILE A 23 17.66 24.07 -34.95
N LEU A 24 16.84 25.10 -34.72
CA LEU A 24 15.76 25.46 -35.63
C LEU A 24 16.24 26.53 -36.62
N ARG A 25 16.25 26.17 -37.91
CA ARG A 25 16.47 27.11 -39.01
C ARG A 25 15.21 27.95 -39.24
N SER A 26 15.40 29.26 -39.40
CA SER A 26 14.54 30.09 -40.24
C SER A 26 15.44 30.83 -41.25
N GLN A 27 14.93 31.07 -42.46
CA GLN A 27 15.64 31.80 -43.51
C GLN A 27 15.10 33.23 -43.67
N PRO A 28 15.86 34.16 -44.30
CA PRO A 28 15.81 35.57 -43.92
C PRO A 28 14.81 36.42 -44.72
N ALA A 29 14.39 37.52 -44.08
CA ALA A 29 13.98 38.76 -44.75
C ALA A 29 15.08 39.82 -44.55
N GLN A 30 15.18 40.81 -45.44
CA GLN A 30 16.36 41.66 -45.56
C GLN A 30 16.25 43.02 -44.82
N HIS A 31 17.42 43.51 -44.40
CA HIS A 31 17.81 44.88 -44.01
C HIS A 31 16.79 46.03 -44.03
N ILE A 32 16.87 46.90 -43.00
CA ILE A 32 17.39 48.28 -43.17
C ILE A 32 17.68 48.99 -41.81
N LEU A 33 18.89 49.57 -41.70
CA LEU A 33 19.40 50.63 -40.79
C LEU A 33 19.32 50.51 -39.24
N SER A 34 20.27 51.19 -38.58
CA SER A 34 20.54 51.27 -37.12
C SER A 34 21.64 52.35 -36.87
N PRO A 35 21.98 52.73 -35.61
CA PRO A 35 21.39 52.42 -34.31
C PRO A 35 20.66 53.68 -33.73
N PRO A 36 21.11 54.54 -32.75
CA PRO A 36 22.31 54.57 -31.90
C PRO A 36 22.07 54.39 -30.37
N THR A 37 23.06 53.77 -29.71
CA THR A 37 23.51 53.90 -28.29
C THR A 37 22.62 54.56 -27.20
N ASN A 38 22.24 53.77 -26.18
CA ASN A 38 22.99 53.72 -24.90
C ASN A 38 22.58 52.53 -24.00
N PRO A 39 23.46 52.05 -23.09
CA PRO A 39 23.22 50.86 -22.25
C PRO A 39 22.78 51.18 -20.81
N LEU A 40 21.97 50.30 -20.18
CA LEU A 40 21.69 50.19 -18.73
C LEU A 40 21.17 48.73 -18.44
N PRO A 41 20.99 48.26 -17.18
CA PRO A 41 21.49 46.94 -16.79
C PRO A 41 20.41 45.89 -16.46
N SER A 42 20.88 44.67 -16.21
CA SER A 42 20.10 43.55 -15.66
C SER A 42 19.68 43.78 -14.20
N HIS A 43 18.38 43.72 -13.88
CA HIS A 43 17.82 43.11 -12.66
C HIS A 43 16.26 43.14 -12.63
N THR A 44 15.68 42.59 -11.55
CA THR A 44 14.27 42.64 -11.09
C THR A 44 13.18 41.93 -11.91
N PHE A 45 13.02 40.62 -11.65
CA PHE A 45 11.69 39.99 -11.57
C PHE A 45 11.21 40.08 -10.11
N PHE A 46 10.45 41.14 -9.75
CA PHE A 46 9.84 41.28 -8.42
C PHE A 46 8.73 42.35 -8.42
N GLN A 47 7.51 41.98 -8.81
CA GLN A 47 6.27 42.75 -8.55
C GLN A 47 5.03 41.88 -8.76
N ALA A 48 3.91 42.25 -8.13
CA ALA A 48 2.58 41.62 -8.20
C ALA A 48 2.30 40.33 -7.37
N PHE A 49 2.76 40.27 -6.12
CA PHE A 49 2.01 39.56 -5.06
C PHE A 49 1.41 40.60 -4.11
N HIS A 50 0.15 40.99 -4.35
CA HIS A 50 -0.58 41.91 -3.46
C HIS A 50 -1.31 41.14 -2.36
N GLN A 51 -1.12 41.60 -1.13
CA GLN A 51 -1.74 41.02 0.07
C GLN A 51 -3.24 41.34 0.13
N THR A 52 -4.06 40.36 0.48
CA THR A 52 -5.42 40.58 0.99
C THR A 52 -5.42 40.43 2.53
N PRO A 53 -6.11 41.29 3.30
CA PRO A 53 -6.02 41.26 4.77
C PRO A 53 -6.87 40.16 5.39
N CYS A 54 -6.38 39.54 6.47
CA CYS A 54 -7.16 38.63 7.30
C CYS A 54 -8.27 39.38 8.07
N THR A 55 -9.47 38.81 8.11
CA THR A 55 -10.57 39.22 9.02
C THR A 55 -11.00 38.04 9.89
N HIS A 56 -11.47 38.32 11.10
CA HIS A 56 -11.65 37.30 12.14
C HIS A 56 -12.82 36.33 11.91
N SER A 57 -12.69 35.15 12.51
CA SER A 57 -13.63 34.03 12.48
C SER A 57 -14.87 34.21 13.38
N PRO A 58 -15.99 33.57 13.03
CA PRO A 58 -16.95 33.02 13.99
C PRO A 58 -16.56 31.59 14.40
N LYS A 59 -17.08 31.13 15.54
CA LYS A 59 -16.95 29.74 16.02
C LYS A 59 -18.01 28.85 15.35
N HIS A 60 -17.69 27.60 15.07
CA HIS A 60 -18.68 26.55 14.79
C HIS A 60 -18.26 25.19 15.34
N ASP A 61 -19.24 24.31 15.43
CA ASP A 61 -19.27 23.18 16.37
C ASP A 61 -18.53 21.93 15.85
N TYR A 62 -17.99 21.16 16.79
CA TYR A 62 -17.05 20.07 16.51
C TYR A 62 -17.78 18.75 16.20
N ASN A 63 -17.58 18.20 15.01
CA ASN A 63 -18.17 16.93 14.56
C ASN A 63 -17.05 15.94 14.14
N PRO A 64 -16.85 14.82 14.85
CA PRO A 64 -15.61 14.04 14.77
C PRO A 64 -15.57 13.06 13.59
N SER A 65 -15.13 13.52 12.41
CA SER A 65 -14.67 12.63 11.32
C SER A 65 -13.63 13.22 10.36
N HIS A 66 -13.23 14.49 10.52
CA HIS A 66 -12.32 15.16 9.60
C HIS A 66 -10.83 14.89 9.89
N VAL A 67 -10.32 13.80 9.31
CA VAL A 67 -9.06 13.96 8.56
C VAL A 67 -9.36 14.93 7.41
N HIS A 68 -8.60 16.01 7.25
CA HIS A 68 -8.81 16.93 6.14
C HIS A 68 -8.49 16.22 4.82
N LYS A 69 -9.56 15.83 4.10
CA LYS A 69 -9.51 15.38 2.71
C LYS A 69 -9.05 16.54 1.82
N LEU A 70 -7.74 16.71 1.70
CA LEU A 70 -7.06 17.68 0.82
C LEU A 70 -7.29 17.30 -0.65
N TYR A 71 -8.51 17.60 -1.11
CA TYR A 71 -9.25 16.86 -2.13
C TYR A 71 -9.60 15.44 -1.66
N GLU A 72 -10.77 14.94 -2.07
CA GLU A 72 -11.07 13.52 -1.88
C GLU A 72 -10.17 12.72 -2.81
N THR A 73 -9.34 11.84 -2.23
CA THR A 73 -8.45 10.93 -2.98
C THR A 73 -9.22 10.29 -4.13
N ILE A 74 -8.82 10.59 -5.36
CA ILE A 74 -9.65 10.52 -6.58
C ILE A 74 -10.45 9.20 -6.68
N ASN A 75 -11.71 9.23 -6.21
CA ASN A 75 -12.49 8.01 -5.94
C ASN A 75 -13.62 7.79 -6.94
N PHE A 76 -13.25 7.43 -8.17
CA PHE A 76 -14.22 7.08 -9.21
C PHE A 76 -15.18 5.94 -8.81
N THR A 77 -14.84 5.09 -7.81
CA THR A 77 -15.69 3.95 -7.41
C THR A 77 -17.07 4.34 -6.86
N GLN A 78 -17.21 5.56 -6.33
CA GLN A 78 -18.51 6.12 -5.90
C GLN A 78 -19.23 6.89 -7.02
N LEU A 79 -18.50 7.28 -8.08
CA LEU A 79 -19.01 8.09 -9.19
C LEU A 79 -19.51 7.26 -10.39
N THR A 80 -19.18 5.97 -10.46
CA THR A 80 -19.46 5.10 -11.61
C THR A 80 -20.28 3.84 -11.28
N GLN A 81 -21.10 3.86 -10.23
CA GLN A 81 -22.06 2.77 -10.00
C GLN A 81 -23.26 2.93 -10.95
N PRO A 82 -23.64 1.90 -11.73
CA PRO A 82 -24.73 2.01 -12.70
C PRO A 82 -26.07 2.12 -11.97
N THR A 83 -26.66 3.32 -12.02
CA THR A 83 -27.91 3.70 -11.34
C THR A 83 -29.14 2.89 -11.75
N ASN A 84 -29.08 2.19 -12.89
CA ASN A 84 -30.20 1.47 -13.49
C ASN A 84 -29.77 0.12 -14.08
N GLN A 85 -30.63 -0.90 -13.95
CA GLN A 85 -30.39 -2.26 -14.46
C GLN A 85 -30.17 -2.28 -15.98
N ASN A 86 -30.95 -1.50 -16.75
CA ASN A 86 -30.80 -1.40 -18.21
C ASN A 86 -29.44 -0.85 -18.63
N THR A 87 -28.88 0.12 -17.90
CA THR A 87 -27.54 0.67 -18.17
C THR A 87 -26.48 -0.43 -18.06
N ASN A 88 -26.58 -1.30 -17.05
CA ASN A 88 -25.67 -2.42 -16.86
C ASN A 88 -25.73 -3.42 -18.04
N THR A 89 -26.93 -3.71 -18.57
CA THR A 89 -27.09 -4.51 -19.79
C THR A 89 -26.42 -3.88 -21.01
N HIS A 90 -26.54 -2.55 -21.21
CA HIS A 90 -25.88 -1.85 -22.30
C HIS A 90 -24.35 -1.83 -22.14
N VAL A 91 -23.83 -1.62 -20.93
CA VAL A 91 -22.39 -1.72 -20.61
C VAL A 91 -21.84 -3.09 -21.00
N ILE A 92 -22.50 -4.17 -20.57
CA ILE A 92 -22.06 -5.55 -20.85
C ILE A 92 -22.04 -5.85 -22.36
N THR A 93 -23.03 -5.36 -23.12
CA THR A 93 -23.11 -5.55 -24.57
C THR A 93 -21.99 -4.78 -25.30
N LEU A 94 -21.79 -3.50 -24.98
CA LEU A 94 -20.73 -2.68 -25.60
C LEU A 94 -19.33 -3.22 -25.27
N VAL A 95 -19.07 -3.63 -24.02
CA VAL A 95 -17.79 -4.18 -23.59
C VAL A 95 -17.48 -5.54 -24.25
N LYS A 96 -18.50 -6.34 -24.61
CA LYS A 96 -18.30 -7.58 -25.38
C LYS A 96 -17.93 -7.28 -26.83
N LEU A 97 -18.70 -6.41 -27.50
CA LEU A 97 -18.44 -5.99 -28.88
C LEU A 97 -17.01 -5.43 -29.02
N LEU A 98 -16.62 -4.51 -28.14
CA LEU A 98 -15.29 -3.89 -28.14
C LEU A 98 -14.12 -4.83 -27.80
N ARG A 99 -14.38 -6.00 -27.20
CA ARG A 99 -13.34 -6.99 -26.86
C ARG A 99 -13.25 -8.17 -27.82
N ASN A 100 -14.26 -8.36 -28.66
CA ASN A 100 -14.34 -9.47 -29.62
C ASN A 100 -14.07 -9.01 -31.06
N ASP A 101 -14.62 -7.85 -31.44
CA ASP A 101 -14.85 -7.48 -32.84
C ASP A 101 -14.08 -6.22 -33.29
N PHE A 102 -13.13 -5.74 -32.49
CA PHE A 102 -12.43 -4.46 -32.71
C PHE A 102 -10.91 -4.58 -32.51
N ASP A 103 -10.13 -4.30 -33.57
CA ASP A 103 -8.69 -4.06 -33.46
C ASP A 103 -8.41 -2.55 -33.43
N PRO A 104 -7.82 -2.01 -32.34
CA PRO A 104 -7.47 -0.60 -32.24
C PRO A 104 -6.40 -0.08 -33.23
N GLU A 105 -5.78 -0.92 -34.06
CA GLU A 105 -4.75 -0.51 -35.02
C GLU A 105 -5.26 -0.36 -36.47
N GLU A 106 -6.47 -0.84 -36.80
CA GLU A 106 -7.01 -0.75 -38.18
C GLU A 106 -7.76 0.55 -38.53
N GLY A 107 -8.18 1.38 -37.56
CA GLY A 107 -8.65 2.74 -37.85
C GLY A 107 -9.47 3.45 -36.76
N GLU A 108 -9.33 4.78 -36.66
CA GLU A 108 -10.00 5.61 -35.64
C GLU A 108 -11.51 5.89 -35.88
N SER A 109 -12.23 5.11 -36.70
CA SER A 109 -13.64 5.42 -36.95
C SER A 109 -14.58 4.87 -35.88
N THR A 110 -15.41 5.74 -35.30
CA THR A 110 -16.43 5.36 -34.31
C THR A 110 -17.66 4.67 -34.91
N ASP A 111 -17.73 4.53 -36.24
CA ASP A 111 -18.95 4.06 -36.93
C ASP A 111 -19.39 2.65 -36.49
N VAL A 112 -18.45 1.84 -35.99
CA VAL A 112 -18.71 0.53 -35.35
C VAL A 112 -19.59 0.66 -34.10
N LEU A 113 -19.38 1.70 -33.29
CA LEU A 113 -20.21 2.00 -32.11
C LEU A 113 -21.54 2.65 -32.51
N ASP A 114 -21.55 3.49 -33.53
CA ASP A 114 -22.78 4.08 -34.07
C ASP A 114 -23.70 3.00 -34.69
N GLY A 115 -23.13 1.94 -35.25
CA GLY A 115 -23.83 0.74 -35.73
C GLY A 115 -24.44 -0.15 -34.64
N SER A 116 -24.10 0.06 -33.35
CA SER A 116 -24.62 -0.75 -32.24
C SER A 116 -26.10 -0.51 -31.91
N GLY A 117 -26.68 0.60 -32.40
CA GLY A 117 -28.06 1.01 -32.08
C GLY A 117 -28.27 1.55 -30.65
N ILE A 118 -27.24 1.53 -29.80
CA ILE A 118 -27.30 2.04 -28.43
C ILE A 118 -27.05 3.55 -28.44
N LYS A 119 -27.99 4.32 -27.88
CA LYS A 119 -27.79 5.78 -27.69
C LYS A 119 -26.81 6.04 -26.54
N PRO A 120 -25.73 6.80 -26.74
CA PRO A 120 -24.85 7.20 -25.65
C PRO A 120 -25.54 8.16 -24.67
N ASN A 121 -25.12 8.11 -23.41
CA ASN A 121 -25.35 9.13 -22.40
C ASN A 121 -24.15 9.17 -21.43
N GLU A 122 -24.06 10.20 -20.60
CA GLU A 122 -22.90 10.45 -19.72
C GLU A 122 -22.63 9.28 -18.75
N ASP A 123 -23.67 8.73 -18.11
CA ASP A 123 -23.56 7.58 -17.21
C ASP A 123 -23.01 6.33 -17.93
N LEU A 124 -23.46 6.06 -19.15
CA LEU A 124 -23.02 4.90 -19.94
C LEU A 124 -21.56 5.06 -20.40
N ILE A 125 -21.17 6.24 -20.87
CA ILE A 125 -19.78 6.54 -21.26
C ILE A 125 -18.85 6.37 -20.05
N ASN A 126 -19.17 6.98 -18.90
CA ASN A 126 -18.41 6.82 -17.66
C ASN A 126 -18.33 5.35 -17.21
N SER A 127 -19.45 4.62 -17.23
CA SER A 127 -19.50 3.21 -16.82
C SER A 127 -18.67 2.30 -17.74
N VAL A 128 -18.73 2.51 -19.06
CA VAL A 128 -17.96 1.71 -20.03
C VAL A 128 -16.47 2.02 -19.94
N ILE A 129 -16.07 3.29 -19.82
CA ILE A 129 -14.65 3.66 -19.60
C ILE A 129 -14.15 3.05 -18.28
N TRP A 130 -14.95 3.06 -17.21
CA TRP A 130 -14.57 2.44 -15.93
C TRP A 130 -14.36 0.92 -16.02
N VAL A 131 -15.18 0.21 -16.80
CA VAL A 131 -15.03 -1.24 -17.05
C VAL A 131 -13.86 -1.54 -18.01
N LEU A 132 -13.52 -0.60 -18.89
CA LEU A 132 -12.40 -0.70 -19.84
C LEU A 132 -11.09 -0.06 -19.34
N ARG A 133 -11.01 0.46 -18.11
CA ARG A 133 -9.80 1.11 -17.55
C ARG A 133 -8.49 0.30 -17.67
N ASP A 134 -8.61 -1.02 -17.74
CA ASP A 134 -7.47 -1.94 -17.86
C ASP A 134 -6.96 -2.06 -19.33
N ASP A 135 -7.72 -1.55 -20.31
CA ASP A 135 -7.33 -1.31 -21.70
C ASP A 135 -7.60 0.16 -22.10
N TRP A 136 -6.56 0.98 -22.00
CA TRP A 136 -6.65 2.40 -22.32
C TRP A 136 -6.98 2.69 -23.80
N LYS A 137 -6.69 1.79 -24.76
CA LYS A 137 -7.02 2.02 -26.17
C LYS A 137 -8.54 1.97 -26.35
N LEU A 138 -9.18 0.90 -25.85
CA LEU A 138 -10.63 0.73 -25.92
C LEU A 138 -11.38 1.81 -25.11
N GLY A 139 -10.87 2.16 -23.92
CA GLY A 139 -11.40 3.27 -23.13
C GLY A 139 -11.35 4.62 -23.87
N PHE A 140 -10.20 4.93 -24.50
CA PHE A 140 -10.02 6.17 -25.26
C PHE A 140 -10.89 6.24 -26.53
N PHE A 141 -11.16 5.10 -27.17
CA PHE A 141 -12.09 5.01 -28.30
C PHE A 141 -13.54 5.27 -27.89
N VAL A 142 -14.01 4.70 -26.78
CA VAL A 142 -15.33 5.01 -26.20
C VAL A 142 -15.43 6.47 -25.78
N PHE A 143 -14.35 7.04 -25.23
CA PHE A 143 -14.28 8.46 -24.91
C PHE A 143 -14.40 9.35 -26.15
N LYS A 144 -13.68 9.06 -27.25
CA LYS A 144 -13.86 9.75 -28.55
C LYS A 144 -15.29 9.65 -29.08
N TRP A 145 -15.95 8.51 -28.92
CA TRP A 145 -17.37 8.35 -29.29
C TRP A 145 -18.30 9.20 -28.40
N GLY A 146 -18.04 9.24 -27.09
CA GLY A 146 -18.72 10.16 -26.16
C GLY A 146 -18.59 11.63 -26.58
N GLN A 147 -17.39 12.05 -27.02
CA GLN A 147 -17.15 13.40 -27.54
C GLN A 147 -17.96 13.69 -28.82
N LYS A 148 -17.99 12.75 -29.79
CA LYS A 148 -18.78 12.87 -31.05
C LYS A 148 -20.26 13.17 -30.76
N TRP A 149 -20.82 12.57 -29.73
CA TRP A 149 -22.22 12.73 -29.31
C TRP A 149 -22.45 13.81 -28.24
N LYS A 150 -21.40 14.50 -27.79
CA LYS A 150 -21.42 15.48 -26.67
C LYS A 150 -21.91 14.90 -25.33
N CYS A 151 -21.68 13.61 -25.08
CA CYS A 151 -22.00 12.90 -23.84
C CYS A 151 -20.75 12.66 -22.97
N SER A 152 -19.87 13.66 -22.87
CA SER A 152 -18.62 13.59 -22.09
C SER A 152 -18.57 14.73 -21.09
N ASP A 153 -19.03 14.44 -19.88
CA ASP A 153 -18.98 15.36 -18.76
C ASP A 153 -17.55 15.44 -18.17
N GLU A 154 -17.34 16.37 -17.24
CA GLU A 154 -16.05 16.58 -16.56
C GLU A 154 -15.50 15.29 -15.91
N LYS A 155 -16.39 14.39 -15.46
CA LYS A 155 -16.02 13.06 -14.94
C LYS A 155 -15.42 12.18 -16.02
N ALA A 156 -16.01 12.12 -17.22
CA ALA A 156 -15.50 11.31 -18.33
C ALA A 156 -14.09 11.75 -18.76
N TRP A 157 -13.84 13.06 -18.82
CA TRP A 157 -12.50 13.62 -19.08
C TRP A 157 -11.51 13.26 -17.96
N SER A 158 -11.89 13.51 -16.70
CA SER A 158 -11.06 13.23 -15.53
C SER A 158 -10.70 11.75 -15.40
N LEU A 159 -11.68 10.86 -15.64
CA LEU A 159 -11.51 9.42 -15.65
C LEU A 159 -10.59 8.97 -16.79
N MET A 160 -10.77 9.50 -18.01
CA MET A 160 -9.90 9.14 -19.14
C MET A 160 -8.45 9.59 -18.92
N ILE A 161 -8.23 10.76 -18.31
CA ILE A 161 -6.91 11.25 -17.91
C ILE A 161 -6.28 10.33 -16.85
N TRP A 162 -7.04 9.88 -15.85
CA TRP A 162 -6.58 8.91 -14.85
C TRP A 162 -6.22 7.55 -15.46
N VAL A 163 -7.05 7.03 -16.38
CA VAL A 163 -6.77 5.80 -17.12
C VAL A 163 -5.48 5.92 -17.95
N LEU A 164 -5.31 7.01 -18.70
CA LEU A 164 -4.08 7.25 -19.46
C LEU A 164 -2.85 7.35 -18.54
N GLY A 165 -2.98 7.98 -17.38
CA GLY A 165 -1.92 8.05 -16.37
C GLY A 165 -1.53 6.68 -15.80
N ASN A 166 -2.49 5.81 -15.48
CA ASN A 166 -2.22 4.43 -15.05
C ASN A 166 -1.40 3.64 -16.08
N HIS A 167 -1.67 3.85 -17.37
CA HIS A 167 -0.95 3.22 -18.49
C HIS A 167 0.31 4.00 -18.94
N LYS A 168 0.76 4.98 -18.14
CA LYS A 168 1.89 5.89 -18.40
C LYS A 168 1.82 6.60 -19.76
N LYS A 169 0.61 6.89 -20.27
CA LYS A 169 0.35 7.59 -21.53
C LYS A 169 0.22 9.10 -21.33
N PHE A 170 1.14 9.67 -20.54
CA PHE A 170 1.07 11.06 -20.08
C PHE A 170 0.99 12.10 -21.21
N ASN A 171 1.61 11.86 -22.36
CA ASN A 171 1.49 12.74 -23.54
C ASN A 171 0.03 12.87 -24.03
N ASN A 172 -0.72 11.76 -24.03
CA ASN A 172 -2.12 11.75 -24.45
C ASN A 172 -2.99 12.45 -23.40
N ALA A 173 -2.69 12.25 -22.11
CA ALA A 173 -3.38 12.93 -21.02
C ALA A 173 -3.14 14.45 -21.03
N TRP A 174 -1.92 14.91 -21.32
CA TRP A 174 -1.61 16.33 -21.53
C TRP A 174 -2.37 16.94 -22.73
N CYS A 175 -2.55 16.19 -23.82
CA CYS A 175 -3.43 16.63 -24.91
C CYS A 175 -4.86 16.85 -24.41
N LEU A 176 -5.44 15.89 -23.67
CA LEU A 176 -6.79 16.05 -23.11
C LEU A 176 -6.91 17.27 -22.18
N ILE A 177 -5.91 17.58 -21.35
CA ILE A 177 -5.92 18.78 -20.49
C ILE A 177 -5.84 20.08 -21.30
N ARG A 178 -5.04 20.11 -22.36
CA ARG A 178 -5.03 21.26 -23.28
C ARG A 178 -6.38 21.43 -23.98
N ASP A 179 -6.99 20.33 -24.38
CA ASP A 179 -8.24 20.34 -25.14
C ASP A 179 -9.45 20.68 -24.23
N LEU A 180 -9.40 20.33 -22.94
CA LEU A 180 -10.27 20.87 -21.87
C LEU A 180 -10.14 22.39 -21.73
N TYR A 181 -8.90 22.90 -21.61
CA TYR A 181 -8.64 24.34 -21.45
C TYR A 181 -9.11 25.16 -22.66
N LEU A 182 -8.96 24.61 -23.88
CA LEU A 182 -9.52 25.19 -25.10
C LEU A 182 -11.06 25.13 -25.17
N SER A 183 -11.69 24.31 -24.32
CA SER A 183 -13.14 24.18 -24.18
C SER A 183 -13.71 24.99 -23.00
N GLU A 184 -12.88 25.84 -22.36
CA GLU A 184 -13.20 26.65 -21.18
C GLU A 184 -13.75 25.87 -19.96
N MET A 185 -13.43 24.57 -19.86
CA MET A 185 -13.75 23.72 -18.71
C MET A 185 -12.72 23.86 -17.57
N ASP A 186 -13.06 23.43 -16.35
CA ASP A 186 -12.06 23.36 -15.27
C ASP A 186 -10.92 22.41 -15.65
N THR A 187 -9.72 22.81 -15.24
CA THR A 187 -8.49 22.02 -15.37
C THR A 187 -7.81 21.77 -14.02
N GLN A 188 -8.30 22.34 -12.90
CA GLN A 188 -7.70 22.12 -11.58
C GLN A 188 -7.77 20.65 -11.18
N HIS A 189 -8.94 20.02 -11.24
CA HIS A 189 -9.07 18.60 -10.89
C HIS A 189 -8.28 17.67 -11.85
N PRO A 190 -8.38 17.82 -13.19
CA PRO A 190 -7.50 17.12 -14.15
C PRO A 190 -6.00 17.26 -13.90
N MET A 191 -5.52 18.45 -13.50
CA MET A 191 -4.10 18.69 -13.19
C MET A 191 -3.66 17.96 -11.91
N LEU A 192 -4.51 17.94 -10.88
CA LEU A 192 -4.27 17.17 -9.65
C LEU A 192 -4.24 15.65 -9.92
N ILE A 193 -5.07 15.16 -10.85
CA ILE A 193 -5.03 13.76 -11.32
C ILE A 193 -3.69 13.46 -11.99
N MET A 194 -3.18 14.34 -12.86
CA MET A 194 -1.87 14.13 -13.49
C MET A 194 -0.72 14.08 -12.47
N ILE A 195 -0.73 14.99 -11.49
CA ILE A 195 0.24 15.00 -10.37
C ILE A 195 0.23 13.65 -9.63
N ASP A 196 -0.96 13.13 -9.30
CA ASP A 196 -1.15 11.84 -8.65
C ASP A 196 -0.70 10.65 -9.51
N ARG A 197 -0.98 10.65 -10.81
CA ARG A 197 -0.55 9.56 -11.70
C ARG A 197 0.95 9.60 -11.98
N TYR A 198 1.61 10.77 -12.01
CA TYR A 198 3.08 10.86 -12.06
C TYR A 198 3.74 10.38 -10.76
N ALA A 199 3.19 10.74 -9.59
CA ALA A 199 3.69 10.27 -8.32
C ALA A 199 3.54 8.73 -8.18
N ALA A 200 2.38 8.18 -8.56
CA ALA A 200 2.12 6.73 -8.61
C ALA A 200 3.03 6.00 -9.63
N ALA A 201 3.47 6.69 -10.67
CA ALA A 201 4.42 6.17 -11.66
C ALA A 201 5.88 6.17 -11.17
N ASN A 202 6.18 6.67 -9.97
CA ASN A 202 7.52 6.93 -9.44
C ASN A 202 8.28 7.98 -10.29
N GLU A 203 7.59 9.02 -10.75
CA GLU A 203 8.13 10.12 -11.57
C GLU A 203 7.94 11.48 -10.86
N PRO A 204 8.47 11.68 -9.63
CA PRO A 204 8.15 12.84 -8.79
C PRO A 204 8.58 14.17 -9.40
N THR A 205 9.65 14.20 -10.20
CA THR A 205 10.08 15.43 -10.90
C THR A 205 9.14 15.84 -12.03
N GLU A 206 8.35 14.92 -12.60
CA GLU A 206 7.28 15.23 -13.55
C GLU A 206 6.03 15.70 -12.80
N ALA A 207 5.69 15.11 -11.65
CA ALA A 207 4.60 15.56 -10.77
C ALA A 207 4.83 17.02 -10.31
N ILE A 208 6.03 17.35 -9.85
CA ILE A 208 6.43 18.72 -9.47
C ILE A 208 6.35 19.67 -10.67
N ARG A 209 6.76 19.23 -11.87
CA ARG A 209 6.63 20.04 -13.10
C ARG A 209 5.18 20.23 -13.54
N ALA A 210 4.31 19.24 -13.36
CA ALA A 210 2.88 19.37 -13.62
C ALA A 210 2.24 20.45 -12.72
N PHE A 211 2.59 20.47 -11.43
CA PHE A 211 2.19 21.54 -10.51
C PHE A 211 2.70 22.92 -10.95
N GLN A 212 3.99 23.06 -11.29
CA GLN A 212 4.55 24.32 -11.82
C GLN A 212 3.92 24.77 -13.15
N ILE A 213 3.30 23.85 -13.90
CA ILE A 213 2.60 24.16 -15.15
C ILE A 213 1.19 24.71 -14.92
N MET A 214 0.59 24.55 -13.72
CA MET A 214 -0.76 25.05 -13.39
C MET A 214 -0.90 26.56 -13.65
N GLU A 215 0.12 27.37 -13.32
CA GLU A 215 0.13 28.81 -13.58
C GLU A 215 -0.12 29.17 -15.06
N LYS A 216 0.34 28.34 -16.00
CA LYS A 216 0.18 28.54 -17.45
C LYS A 216 -1.24 28.29 -17.93
N PHE A 217 -2.03 27.52 -17.17
CA PHE A 217 -3.45 27.30 -17.37
C PHE A 217 -4.31 28.36 -16.65
N LYS A 218 -3.71 29.47 -16.19
CA LYS A 218 -4.32 30.52 -15.35
C LYS A 218 -4.76 30.03 -13.95
N LEU A 219 -4.42 28.80 -13.57
CA LEU A 219 -4.64 28.29 -12.23
C LEU A 219 -3.52 28.80 -11.33
N THR A 220 -3.79 29.77 -10.46
CA THR A 220 -2.84 30.10 -9.38
C THR A 220 -2.81 28.93 -8.40
N PRO A 221 -1.64 28.26 -8.20
CA PRO A 221 -1.56 27.15 -7.25
C PRO A 221 -1.76 27.67 -5.83
N ASP A 222 -2.87 27.28 -5.20
CA ASP A 222 -3.19 27.67 -3.84
C ASP A 222 -2.46 26.78 -2.82
N GLN A 223 -2.45 27.21 -1.56
CA GLN A 223 -1.84 26.46 -0.45
C GLN A 223 -2.43 25.05 -0.31
N LYS A 224 -3.71 24.87 -0.69
CA LYS A 224 -4.38 23.56 -0.74
C LYS A 224 -3.81 22.66 -1.83
N ALA A 225 -3.68 23.13 -3.07
CA ALA A 225 -3.06 22.35 -4.16
C ALA A 225 -1.59 22.03 -3.86
N PHE A 226 -0.85 22.95 -3.22
CA PHE A 226 0.51 22.72 -2.74
C PHE A 226 0.55 21.57 -1.71
N TYR A 227 -0.32 21.58 -0.71
CA TYR A 227 -0.42 20.48 0.27
C TYR A 227 -0.92 19.18 -0.36
N THR A 228 -1.85 19.20 -1.31
CA THR A 228 -2.25 18.02 -2.08
C THR A 228 -1.08 17.43 -2.89
N LEU A 229 -0.21 18.25 -3.51
CA LEU A 229 1.03 17.75 -4.14
C LEU A 229 1.93 17.03 -3.12
N LEU A 230 2.19 17.65 -1.96
CA LEU A 230 3.04 17.05 -0.92
C LEU A 230 2.48 15.72 -0.41
N ASP A 231 1.19 15.68 -0.06
CA ASP A 231 0.49 14.49 0.42
C ASP A 231 0.45 13.39 -0.65
N THR A 232 0.20 13.75 -1.90
CA THR A 232 0.25 12.82 -3.03
C THR A 232 1.65 12.25 -3.27
N LEU A 233 2.71 13.08 -3.22
CA LEU A 233 4.09 12.58 -3.31
C LEU A 233 4.41 11.62 -2.17
N CYS A 234 4.06 11.98 -0.93
CA CYS A 234 4.23 11.13 0.24
C CYS A 234 3.47 9.80 0.15
N LYS A 235 2.19 9.82 -0.26
CA LYS A 235 1.33 8.63 -0.45
C LYS A 235 1.94 7.59 -1.38
N HIS A 236 2.65 8.02 -2.42
CA HIS A 236 3.34 7.15 -3.38
C HIS A 236 4.83 6.93 -3.07
N GLY A 237 5.29 7.29 -1.86
CA GLY A 237 6.66 7.02 -1.39
C GLY A 237 7.73 8.06 -1.76
N ASN A 238 7.37 9.16 -2.42
CA ASN A 238 8.32 10.19 -2.85
C ASN A 238 8.54 11.26 -1.75
N VAL A 239 8.87 10.80 -0.53
CA VAL A 239 8.93 11.66 0.68
C VAL A 239 10.19 12.54 0.72
N GLU A 240 11.35 12.07 0.24
CA GLU A 240 12.55 12.93 0.11
C GLU A 240 12.25 14.12 -0.83
N GLU A 241 11.58 13.87 -1.96
CA GLU A 241 11.23 14.90 -2.95
C GLU A 241 10.12 15.85 -2.47
N ALA A 242 9.11 15.34 -1.76
CA ALA A 242 8.07 16.17 -1.15
C ALA A 242 8.67 17.15 -0.13
N GLU A 243 9.54 16.64 0.75
CA GLU A 243 10.19 17.44 1.77
C GLU A 243 11.12 18.51 1.16
N GLU A 244 11.95 18.14 0.18
CA GLU A 244 12.81 19.11 -0.51
C GLU A 244 11.96 20.18 -1.20
N PHE A 245 10.88 19.81 -1.89
CA PHE A 245 9.98 20.77 -2.53
C PHE A 245 9.31 21.70 -1.52
N MET A 246 8.91 21.19 -0.34
CA MET A 246 8.36 22.01 0.74
C MET A 246 9.34 23.09 1.20
N PHE A 247 10.59 22.71 1.52
CA PHE A 247 11.59 23.67 2.00
C PHE A 247 12.10 24.63 0.91
N GLN A 248 12.20 24.19 -0.34
CA GLN A 248 12.58 25.07 -1.46
C GLN A 248 11.55 26.20 -1.68
N ASN A 249 10.25 25.90 -1.52
CA ASN A 249 9.16 26.85 -1.80
C ASN A 249 8.67 27.62 -0.56
N ALA A 250 9.37 27.54 0.57
CA ALA A 250 9.06 28.21 1.85
C ALA A 250 8.91 29.76 1.79
N LYS A 251 9.25 30.39 0.65
CA LYS A 251 9.04 31.83 0.39
C LYS A 251 7.70 32.15 -0.30
N LEU A 252 7.09 31.16 -0.95
CA LEU A 252 5.82 31.27 -1.67
C LEU A 252 4.69 30.68 -0.82
N PHE A 253 4.95 29.52 -0.19
CA PHE A 253 4.02 28.83 0.70
C PHE A 253 4.63 28.79 2.11
N PRO A 254 3.98 29.38 3.13
CA PRO A 254 4.49 29.36 4.51
C PRO A 254 4.63 27.94 5.08
N LEU A 255 5.67 27.73 5.89
CA LEU A 255 5.95 26.46 6.58
C LEU A 255 5.06 26.31 7.82
N GLU A 256 3.78 26.06 7.59
CA GLU A 256 2.76 25.87 8.63
C GLU A 256 2.67 24.42 9.10
N THR A 257 1.99 24.22 10.23
CA THR A 257 1.80 22.93 10.89
C THR A 257 1.25 21.84 9.96
N GLU A 258 0.35 22.17 9.02
CA GLU A 258 -0.22 21.18 8.09
C GLU A 258 0.81 20.63 7.10
N GLY A 259 1.69 21.48 6.55
CA GLY A 259 2.80 21.03 5.71
C GLY A 259 3.76 20.11 6.47
N PHE A 260 4.07 20.45 7.73
CA PHE A 260 4.85 19.57 8.60
C PHE A 260 4.10 18.27 8.93
N ASN A 261 2.79 18.28 9.17
CA ASN A 261 1.98 17.08 9.41
C ASN A 261 2.03 16.12 8.23
N ILE A 262 1.94 16.62 6.99
CA ILE A 262 2.00 15.80 5.76
C ILE A 262 3.36 15.09 5.64
N ILE A 263 4.46 15.84 5.77
CA ILE A 263 5.81 15.27 5.71
C ILE A 263 6.08 14.32 6.90
N LEU A 264 5.60 14.66 8.11
CA LEU A 264 5.64 13.76 9.27
C LEU A 264 4.85 12.48 9.00
N ASN A 265 3.66 12.53 8.40
CA ASN A 265 2.89 11.35 8.06
C ASN A 265 3.64 10.44 7.06
N GLY A 266 4.31 11.02 6.05
CA GLY A 266 5.20 10.31 5.14
C GLY A 266 6.31 9.54 5.88
N TRP A 267 7.11 10.24 6.69
CA TRP A 267 8.20 9.62 7.45
C TRP A 267 7.71 8.65 8.55
N CYS A 268 6.64 8.99 9.27
CA CYS A 268 6.16 8.23 10.43
C CYS A 268 5.35 6.98 10.06
N ASN A 269 4.51 7.08 9.03
CA ASN A 269 3.50 6.06 8.73
C ASN A 269 3.72 5.29 7.43
N ILE A 270 4.40 5.88 6.44
CA ILE A 270 4.66 5.26 5.13
C ILE A 270 6.06 4.62 5.12
N TYR A 271 7.10 5.36 5.49
CA TYR A 271 8.45 4.83 5.63
C TYR A 271 8.77 4.23 7.01
N VAL A 272 8.18 4.80 8.07
CA VAL A 272 8.51 4.50 9.48
C VAL A 272 9.99 4.77 9.81
N ASP A 273 10.55 5.87 9.29
CA ASP A 273 11.90 6.33 9.63
C ASP A 273 11.88 7.26 10.86
N ILE A 274 12.36 6.73 11.98
CA ILE A 274 12.44 7.43 13.27
C ILE A 274 13.44 8.59 13.25
N ILE A 275 14.52 8.47 12.49
CA ILE A 275 15.64 9.42 12.45
C ILE A 275 15.18 10.67 11.70
N GLU A 276 14.57 10.47 10.54
CA GLU A 276 14.03 11.54 9.71
C GLU A 276 12.79 12.18 10.36
N ALA A 277 11.87 11.40 10.95
CA ALA A 277 10.79 11.94 11.78
C ALA A 277 11.32 12.81 12.95
N LYS A 278 12.36 12.36 13.67
CA LYS A 278 13.05 13.15 14.71
C LYS A 278 13.82 14.36 14.19
N ARG A 279 14.16 14.42 12.89
CA ARG A 279 14.70 15.62 12.24
C ARG A 279 13.58 16.61 11.96
N ILE A 280 12.51 16.18 11.29
CA ILE A 280 11.39 17.05 10.91
C ILE A 280 10.68 17.65 12.13
N TRP A 281 10.50 16.88 13.21
CA TRP A 281 9.99 17.41 14.49
C TRP A 281 10.84 18.57 15.06
N LYS A 282 12.16 18.58 14.83
CA LYS A 282 13.06 19.66 15.24
C LYS A 282 13.08 20.83 14.27
N GLU A 283 12.91 20.58 12.96
CA GLU A 283 12.74 21.67 11.99
C GLU A 283 11.40 22.39 12.19
N MET A 284 10.35 21.69 12.59
CA MET A 284 9.05 22.27 12.95
C MET A 284 9.18 23.32 14.08
N ASP A 285 9.82 22.94 15.19
CA ASP A 285 10.10 23.82 16.33
C ASP A 285 10.96 25.05 15.95
N LYS A 286 12.04 24.84 15.17
CA LYS A 286 12.88 25.95 14.65
C LYS A 286 12.12 26.94 13.79
N ASN A 287 11.20 26.46 12.94
CA ASN A 287 10.35 27.29 12.10
C ASN A 287 9.14 27.87 12.85
N ARG A 288 9.01 27.58 14.16
CA ARG A 288 7.92 28.03 15.05
C ARG A 288 6.52 27.52 14.66
N ALA A 289 6.45 26.48 13.83
CA ALA A 289 5.21 25.76 13.61
C ALA A 289 4.84 25.01 14.90
N ILE A 290 3.63 25.25 15.42
CA ILE A 290 3.21 24.70 16.71
C ILE A 290 2.64 23.30 16.49
N PRO A 291 3.17 22.25 17.14
CA PRO A 291 2.61 20.90 17.04
C PRO A 291 1.14 20.85 17.45
N ASP A 292 0.34 20.19 16.62
CA ASP A 292 -1.07 19.91 16.84
C ASP A 292 -1.31 18.43 17.16
N GLU A 293 -2.57 18.03 17.19
CA GLU A 293 -2.97 16.67 17.56
C GLU A 293 -2.52 15.65 16.52
N ASN A 294 -2.53 16.00 15.23
CA ASN A 294 -2.02 15.16 14.15
C ASN A 294 -0.49 15.01 14.26
N SER A 295 0.24 16.09 14.57
CA SER A 295 1.69 16.05 14.78
C SER A 295 2.06 15.04 15.87
N TYR A 296 1.40 15.12 17.04
CA TYR A 296 1.61 14.16 18.13
C TYR A 296 1.17 12.74 17.75
N THR A 297 0.04 12.57 17.06
CA THR A 297 -0.44 11.25 16.60
C THR A 297 0.55 10.58 15.64
N HIS A 298 1.10 11.30 14.65
CA HIS A 298 2.07 10.74 13.72
C HIS A 298 3.35 10.27 14.45
N MET A 299 3.91 11.10 15.34
CA MET A 299 5.11 10.73 16.10
C MET A 299 4.86 9.56 17.08
N ILE A 300 3.75 9.55 17.82
CA ILE A 300 3.44 8.46 18.75
C ILE A 300 3.17 7.15 17.99
N SER A 301 2.50 7.20 16.83
CA SER A 301 2.34 6.06 15.93
C SER A 301 3.70 5.54 15.43
N CYS A 302 4.62 6.43 15.04
CA CYS A 302 5.99 6.05 14.64
C CYS A 302 6.74 5.34 15.78
N PHE A 303 6.79 5.94 16.97
CA PHE A 303 7.47 5.34 18.12
C PHE A 303 6.82 4.02 18.57
N SER A 304 5.50 3.90 18.44
CA SER A 304 4.79 2.64 18.67
C SER A 304 5.22 1.54 17.70
N LYS A 305 5.20 1.81 16.39
CA LYS A 305 5.55 0.83 15.34
C LYS A 305 6.98 0.27 15.43
N VAL A 306 7.86 0.96 16.14
CA VAL A 306 9.27 0.59 16.35
C VAL A 306 9.57 0.17 17.80
N ASN A 307 8.52 -0.13 18.58
CA ASN A 307 8.56 -0.57 19.99
C ASN A 307 9.30 0.39 20.95
N ASN A 308 9.35 1.68 20.64
CA ASN A 308 9.96 2.69 21.50
C ASN A 308 8.93 3.24 22.51
N LEU A 309 8.71 2.46 23.58
CA LEU A 309 7.78 2.80 24.65
C LEU A 309 8.09 4.14 25.32
N PHE A 310 9.38 4.45 25.54
CA PHE A 310 9.80 5.65 26.28
C PHE A 310 9.50 6.95 25.52
N ASP A 311 9.87 7.05 24.24
CA ASP A 311 9.53 8.23 23.43
C ASP A 311 7.99 8.34 23.23
N SER A 312 7.28 7.22 23.10
CA SER A 312 5.81 7.17 22.98
C SER A 312 5.11 7.76 24.20
N LEU A 313 5.43 7.25 25.40
CA LEU A 313 4.83 7.73 26.65
C LEU A 313 5.21 9.19 26.94
N ARG A 314 6.47 9.59 26.69
CA ARG A 314 6.90 10.98 26.89
C ARG A 314 6.10 11.95 26.02
N LEU A 315 5.85 11.63 24.75
CA LEU A 315 5.06 12.49 23.87
C LEU A 315 3.57 12.51 24.24
N TYR A 316 2.99 11.39 24.70
CA TYR A 316 1.61 11.38 25.22
C TYR A 316 1.45 12.29 26.45
N ASP A 317 2.41 12.24 27.36
CA ASP A 317 2.48 13.13 28.52
C ASP A 317 2.67 14.60 28.14
N GLU A 318 3.50 14.88 27.12
CA GLU A 318 3.72 16.23 26.59
C GLU A 318 2.46 16.78 25.91
N MET A 319 1.79 15.96 25.10
CA MET A 319 0.52 16.26 24.44
C MET A 319 -0.54 16.71 25.46
N LYS A 320 -0.71 15.92 26.54
CA LYS A 320 -1.61 16.28 27.65
C LYS A 320 -1.20 17.55 28.38
N LYS A 321 0.10 17.74 28.69
CA LYS A 321 0.62 18.95 29.35
C LYS A 321 0.42 20.21 28.51
N LYS A 322 0.34 20.08 27.18
CA LYS A 322 0.02 21.16 26.22
C LYS A 322 -1.49 21.32 25.94
N GLY A 323 -2.36 20.60 26.65
CA GLY A 323 -3.82 20.71 26.50
C GLY A 323 -4.37 20.16 25.18
N ARG A 324 -3.63 19.27 24.51
CA ARG A 324 -4.06 18.56 23.29
C ARG A 324 -4.81 17.27 23.66
N THR A 325 -5.83 16.90 22.91
CA THR A 325 -6.70 15.74 23.20
C THR A 325 -6.26 14.42 22.54
N PRO A 326 -6.00 13.39 23.37
CA PRO A 326 -6.09 11.98 23.03
C PRO A 326 -7.05 11.55 21.92
N ASN A 327 -6.62 11.24 20.69
CA ASN A 327 -7.47 10.54 19.70
C ASN A 327 -7.31 9.00 19.78
N GLN A 328 -8.25 8.27 19.19
CA GLN A 328 -8.24 6.79 19.14
C GLN A 328 -6.92 6.21 18.59
N THR A 329 -6.32 6.83 17.57
CA THR A 329 -5.04 6.37 17.02
C THR A 329 -3.91 6.44 18.04
N VAL A 330 -3.87 7.47 18.90
CA VAL A 330 -2.91 7.56 20.01
C VAL A 330 -3.18 6.47 21.05
N TYR A 331 -4.45 6.23 21.43
CA TYR A 331 -4.79 5.14 22.37
C TYR A 331 -4.40 3.76 21.82
N ASN A 332 -4.76 3.43 20.59
CA ASN A 332 -4.40 2.17 19.93
C ASN A 332 -2.87 2.00 19.80
N SER A 333 -2.12 3.07 19.53
CA SER A 333 -0.65 3.06 19.50
C SER A 333 -0.06 2.76 20.88
N LEU A 334 -0.61 3.34 21.95
CA LEU A 334 -0.15 3.07 23.31
C LEU A 334 -0.43 1.62 23.75
N VAL A 335 -1.61 1.07 23.40
CA VAL A 335 -1.93 -0.35 23.64
C VAL A 335 -0.95 -1.26 22.89
N TYR A 336 -0.66 -0.96 21.62
CA TYR A 336 0.30 -1.72 20.82
C TYR A 336 1.67 -1.79 21.49
N VAL A 337 2.27 -0.64 21.82
CA VAL A 337 3.66 -0.60 22.32
C VAL A 337 3.79 -1.16 23.73
N LEU A 338 2.82 -0.93 24.61
CA LEU A 338 2.78 -1.54 25.94
C LEU A 338 2.67 -3.07 25.85
N ALA A 339 1.83 -3.59 24.96
CA ALA A 339 1.65 -5.03 24.81
C ALA A 339 2.88 -5.74 24.21
N HIS A 340 3.62 -5.08 23.31
CA HIS A 340 4.87 -5.63 22.74
C HIS A 340 6.03 -5.61 23.75
N GLU A 341 6.11 -4.58 24.59
CA GLU A 341 7.08 -4.51 25.71
C GLU A 341 6.65 -5.31 26.95
N ASN A 342 5.60 -6.16 26.83
CA ASN A 342 5.06 -7.05 27.88
C ASN A 342 4.35 -6.35 29.07
N CYS A 343 4.11 -5.05 28.98
CA CYS A 343 3.32 -4.24 29.93
C CYS A 343 1.80 -4.44 29.69
N HIS A 344 1.33 -5.68 29.84
CA HIS A 344 -0.03 -6.07 29.46
C HIS A 344 -1.12 -5.49 30.39
N GLU A 345 -0.82 -5.28 31.68
CA GLU A 345 -1.77 -4.70 32.64
C GLU A 345 -1.95 -3.21 32.40
N GLU A 346 -0.87 -2.51 32.08
CA GLU A 346 -0.87 -1.12 31.63
C GLU A 346 -1.61 -0.98 30.28
N ALA A 347 -1.43 -1.92 29.35
CA ALA A 347 -2.17 -1.94 28.08
C ALA A 347 -3.70 -2.07 28.30
N LEU A 348 -4.13 -2.96 29.19
CA LEU A 348 -5.55 -3.04 29.61
C LEU A 348 -6.02 -1.73 30.26
N ALA A 349 -5.21 -1.12 31.11
CA ALA A 349 -5.51 0.18 31.73
C ALA A 349 -5.48 1.37 30.74
N ILE A 350 -4.96 1.21 29.52
CA ILE A 350 -5.13 2.16 28.41
C ILE A 350 -6.44 1.89 27.66
N LEU A 351 -6.86 0.63 27.49
CA LEU A 351 -8.18 0.29 26.92
C LEU A 351 -9.34 0.82 27.78
N ASP A 352 -9.23 0.79 29.11
CA ASP A 352 -10.28 1.36 29.96
C ASP A 352 -10.29 2.90 29.91
N LYS A 353 -9.14 3.56 29.92
CA LYS A 353 -9.03 5.03 29.69
C LYS A 353 -9.53 5.47 28.32
N MET A 354 -9.47 4.59 27.31
CA MET A 354 -10.03 4.84 25.99
C MET A 354 -11.56 4.93 26.04
N LYS A 355 -12.22 4.06 26.82
CA LYS A 355 -13.67 4.11 27.10
C LYS A 355 -14.07 5.31 27.95
N ASP A 356 -13.29 5.64 28.97
CA ASP A 356 -13.52 6.81 29.83
C ASP A 356 -13.56 8.12 29.03
N MET A 357 -12.84 8.16 27.90
CA MET A 357 -12.80 9.27 26.94
C MET A 357 -13.87 9.18 25.84
N GLY A 358 -14.77 8.19 25.89
CA GLY A 358 -15.88 8.00 24.95
C GLY A 358 -15.55 7.24 23.66
N PHE A 359 -14.34 6.67 23.53
CA PHE A 359 -13.99 5.83 22.37
C PHE A 359 -14.34 4.36 22.63
N ILE A 360 -14.82 3.66 21.60
CA ILE A 360 -15.09 2.21 21.66
C ILE A 360 -13.81 1.49 21.21
N PRO A 361 -13.19 0.63 22.04
CA PRO A 361 -12.09 -0.22 21.60
C PRO A 361 -12.49 -1.13 20.45
N ASP A 362 -11.65 -1.20 19.43
CA ASP A 362 -11.82 -2.12 18.31
C ASP A 362 -11.18 -3.49 18.61
N SER A 363 -11.54 -4.51 17.82
CA SER A 363 -10.97 -5.86 17.93
C SER A 363 -9.46 -5.89 17.66
N THR A 364 -8.93 -4.90 16.93
CA THR A 364 -7.48 -4.78 16.68
C THR A 364 -6.74 -4.39 17.97
N ALA A 365 -7.29 -3.48 18.77
CA ALA A 365 -6.73 -3.08 20.06
C ALA A 365 -6.71 -4.23 21.08
N PHE A 366 -7.72 -5.11 21.09
CA PHE A 366 -7.66 -6.37 21.87
C PHE A 366 -6.63 -7.36 21.30
N ASN A 367 -6.57 -7.52 19.98
CA ASN A 367 -5.60 -8.40 19.31
C ASN A 367 -4.15 -7.97 19.53
N PHE A 368 -3.88 -6.67 19.72
CA PHE A 368 -2.57 -6.16 20.14
C PHE A 368 -2.10 -6.72 21.49
N ILE A 369 -3.02 -7.05 22.41
CA ILE A 369 -2.69 -7.68 23.71
C ILE A 369 -2.66 -9.21 23.59
N ILE A 370 -3.64 -9.80 22.90
CA ILE A 370 -3.78 -11.27 22.75
C ILE A 370 -2.57 -11.87 22.01
N ARG A 371 -2.09 -11.27 20.92
CA ARG A 371 -1.06 -11.87 20.06
C ARG A 371 0.33 -11.96 20.73
N PRO A 372 0.84 -10.94 21.45
CA PRO A 372 2.03 -11.08 22.28
C PRO A 372 1.87 -12.13 23.39
N LEU A 373 0.73 -12.16 24.09
CA LEU A 373 0.47 -13.16 25.15
C LEU A 373 0.54 -14.60 24.60
N CYS A 374 -0.09 -14.88 23.46
CA CYS A 374 -0.01 -16.20 22.81
C CYS A 374 1.41 -16.56 22.37
N LYS A 375 2.16 -15.61 21.78
CA LYS A 375 3.57 -15.82 21.38
C LYS A 375 4.48 -16.06 22.58
N ALA A 376 4.18 -15.46 23.72
CA ALA A 376 4.87 -15.69 25.00
C ALA A 376 4.47 -16.98 25.73
N GLY A 377 3.53 -17.78 25.19
CA GLY A 377 3.00 -18.99 25.83
C GLY A 377 1.99 -18.71 26.97
N LYS A 378 1.64 -17.44 27.22
CA LYS A 378 0.69 -17.02 28.27
C LYS A 378 -0.77 -17.22 27.82
N ILE A 379 -1.11 -18.45 27.41
CA ILE A 379 -2.42 -18.79 26.83
C ILE A 379 -3.57 -18.54 27.83
N VAL A 380 -3.34 -18.70 29.14
CA VAL A 380 -4.35 -18.41 30.18
C VAL A 380 -4.68 -16.91 30.23
N ASP A 381 -3.67 -16.04 30.17
CA ASP A 381 -3.85 -14.59 30.11
C ASP A 381 -4.52 -14.17 28.79
N ALA A 382 -4.11 -14.74 27.67
CA ALA A 382 -4.73 -14.49 26.38
C ALA A 382 -6.22 -14.89 26.38
N ARG A 383 -6.56 -16.06 26.93
CA ARG A 383 -7.96 -16.52 27.08
C ARG A 383 -8.74 -15.58 28.03
N ARG A 384 -8.13 -15.04 29.09
CA ARG A 384 -8.73 -14.00 29.97
C ARG A 384 -9.03 -12.70 29.22
N VAL A 385 -8.13 -12.24 28.37
CA VAL A 385 -8.35 -11.05 27.51
C VAL A 385 -9.44 -11.30 26.47
N LEU A 386 -9.52 -12.52 25.91
CA LEU A 386 -10.61 -12.92 25.01
C LEU A 386 -11.98 -12.98 25.71
N SER A 387 -12.05 -13.48 26.94
CA SER A 387 -13.30 -13.43 27.74
C SER A 387 -13.77 -12.00 27.93
N ARG A 388 -12.88 -11.10 28.34
CA ARG A 388 -13.19 -9.68 28.50
C ARG A 388 -13.64 -9.02 27.18
N MET A 389 -13.01 -9.36 26.05
CA MET A 389 -13.41 -8.89 24.72
C MET A 389 -14.86 -9.28 24.38
N LEU A 390 -15.26 -10.51 24.71
CA LEU A 390 -16.63 -11.01 24.53
C LEU A 390 -17.63 -10.39 25.53
N GLU A 391 -17.23 -10.18 26.78
CA GLU A 391 -18.02 -9.49 27.82
C GLU A 391 -18.30 -8.03 27.43
N GLU A 392 -17.39 -7.39 26.70
CA GLU A 392 -17.53 -6.05 26.12
C GLU A 392 -18.35 -6.03 24.81
N ASN A 393 -18.86 -7.18 24.35
CA ASN A 393 -19.61 -7.38 23.10
C ASN A 393 -18.81 -7.03 21.83
N ILE A 394 -17.50 -7.27 21.84
CA ILE A 394 -16.61 -7.08 20.68
C ILE A 394 -16.33 -8.45 20.06
N ASP A 395 -16.80 -8.68 18.84
CA ASP A 395 -16.65 -9.98 18.18
C ASP A 395 -15.18 -10.31 17.83
N PRO A 396 -14.68 -11.52 18.17
CA PRO A 396 -13.38 -12.02 17.73
C PRO A 396 -13.29 -12.07 16.20
N THR A 397 -12.15 -11.67 15.65
CA THR A 397 -11.89 -11.75 14.21
C THR A 397 -11.04 -12.97 13.85
N ILE A 398 -10.88 -13.25 12.55
CA ILE A 398 -9.92 -14.23 12.04
C ILE A 398 -8.52 -14.02 12.66
N ASP A 399 -8.04 -12.76 12.77
CA ASP A 399 -6.77 -12.43 13.43
C ASP A 399 -6.73 -12.83 14.91
N THR A 400 -7.85 -12.71 15.63
CA THR A 400 -7.96 -13.14 17.04
C THR A 400 -7.71 -14.64 17.15
N TYR A 401 -8.35 -15.44 16.29
CA TYR A 401 -8.13 -16.89 16.27
C TYR A 401 -6.74 -17.28 15.77
N HIS A 402 -6.21 -16.59 14.75
CA HIS A 402 -4.83 -16.77 14.27
C HIS A 402 -3.81 -16.51 15.37
N ALA A 403 -4.02 -15.50 16.22
CA ALA A 403 -3.16 -15.21 17.36
C ALA A 403 -3.10 -16.39 18.36
N PHE A 404 -4.22 -17.10 18.62
CA PHE A 404 -4.21 -18.32 19.43
C PHE A 404 -3.56 -19.50 18.70
N LEU A 405 -3.78 -19.66 17.39
CA LEU A 405 -3.18 -20.72 16.58
C LEU A 405 -1.65 -20.59 16.47
N GLU A 406 -1.13 -19.36 16.37
CA GLU A 406 0.30 -19.02 16.54
C GLU A 406 0.85 -19.36 17.93
N GLY A 407 -0.01 -19.54 18.93
CA GLY A 407 0.35 -19.75 20.33
C GLY A 407 1.30 -20.93 20.51
N LYS A 408 2.47 -20.68 21.08
CA LYS A 408 3.63 -21.60 21.03
C LYS A 408 3.31 -23.02 21.51
N ASP A 409 2.59 -23.12 22.63
CA ASP A 409 2.39 -24.37 23.37
C ASP A 409 1.03 -25.04 23.09
N LEU A 410 0.23 -24.49 22.17
CA LEU A 410 -1.13 -24.96 21.83
C LEU A 410 -1.10 -26.26 21.00
N THR A 411 -1.82 -27.29 21.46
CA THR A 411 -1.77 -28.67 20.91
C THR A 411 -2.54 -28.86 19.59
N PHE A 412 -2.42 -30.06 19.00
CA PHE A 412 -3.21 -30.51 17.84
C PHE A 412 -4.72 -30.50 18.13
N GLU A 413 -5.12 -31.02 19.29
CA GLU A 413 -6.51 -31.10 19.74
C GLU A 413 -7.09 -29.70 19.97
N GLU A 414 -6.37 -28.84 20.69
CA GLU A 414 -6.77 -27.44 20.88
C GLU A 414 -6.84 -26.66 19.54
N SER A 415 -6.00 -26.99 18.56
CA SER A 415 -6.08 -26.38 17.23
C SER A 415 -7.41 -26.68 16.54
N PHE A 416 -7.99 -27.89 16.72
CA PHE A 416 -9.34 -28.18 16.21
C PHE A 416 -10.46 -27.56 17.03
N GLU A 417 -10.32 -27.48 18.36
CA GLU A 417 -11.28 -26.72 19.18
C GLU A 417 -11.40 -25.28 18.69
N LEU A 418 -10.27 -24.66 18.32
CA LEU A 418 -10.24 -23.32 17.73
C LEU A 418 -10.82 -23.27 16.31
N LEU A 419 -10.53 -24.22 15.43
CA LEU A 419 -11.13 -24.28 14.08
C LEU A 419 -12.67 -24.47 14.13
N ASP A 420 -13.17 -25.29 15.06
CA ASP A 420 -14.60 -25.51 15.24
C ASP A 420 -15.28 -24.30 15.91
N ARG A 421 -14.57 -23.54 16.74
CA ARG A 421 -15.04 -22.26 17.29
C ARG A 421 -15.02 -21.14 16.26
N MET A 422 -14.02 -21.11 15.37
CA MET A 422 -13.98 -20.24 14.19
C MET A 422 -15.24 -20.42 13.34
N MET A 423 -15.55 -21.66 12.93
CA MET A 423 -16.80 -21.99 12.22
C MET A 423 -18.06 -21.51 12.95
N LYS A 424 -18.17 -21.76 14.26
CA LYS A 424 -19.34 -21.34 15.08
C LYS A 424 -19.47 -19.83 15.23
N SER A 425 -18.38 -19.07 15.10
CA SER A 425 -18.38 -17.60 15.17
C SER A 425 -18.69 -16.90 13.84
N GLY A 426 -18.90 -17.65 12.75
CA GLY A 426 -18.97 -17.09 11.39
C GLY A 426 -17.62 -16.76 10.76
N ASN A 427 -16.55 -16.59 11.55
CA ASN A 427 -15.17 -16.45 11.08
C ASN A 427 -14.57 -17.80 10.63
N GLY A 428 -15.18 -18.45 9.64
CA GLY A 428 -14.77 -19.78 9.16
C GLY A 428 -13.27 -19.85 8.78
N PRO A 429 -12.57 -20.98 9.03
CA PRO A 429 -11.15 -21.13 8.67
C PRO A 429 -10.90 -20.88 7.19
N ASN A 430 -10.01 -19.92 6.91
CA ASN A 430 -9.61 -19.57 5.55
C ASN A 430 -8.28 -20.24 5.15
N ARG A 431 -7.80 -19.97 3.93
CA ARG A 431 -6.49 -20.44 3.45
C ARG A 431 -5.34 -20.08 4.39
N ASP A 432 -5.25 -18.83 4.83
CA ASP A 432 -4.17 -18.38 5.72
C ASP A 432 -4.19 -19.12 7.07
N THR A 433 -5.38 -19.48 7.55
CA THR A 433 -5.59 -20.30 8.77
C THR A 433 -4.92 -21.67 8.64
N PHE A 434 -5.13 -22.36 7.52
CA PHE A 434 -4.51 -23.65 7.26
C PHE A 434 -3.01 -23.52 6.99
N LEU A 435 -2.57 -22.49 6.27
CA LEU A 435 -1.15 -22.21 6.03
C LEU A 435 -0.38 -21.98 7.35
N LEU A 436 -0.98 -21.25 8.29
CA LEU A 436 -0.45 -20.93 9.61
C LEU A 436 -0.24 -22.20 10.46
N ILE A 437 -1.29 -23.02 10.58
CA ILE A 437 -1.25 -24.29 11.31
C ILE A 437 -0.26 -25.26 10.62
N LEU A 438 -0.32 -25.33 9.29
CA LEU A 438 0.67 -25.85 8.33
C LEU A 438 2.12 -25.66 8.81
N ALA A 439 2.49 -24.38 8.82
CA ALA A 439 3.82 -23.90 9.16
C ALA A 439 4.24 -24.34 10.57
N LYS A 440 3.36 -24.16 11.55
CA LYS A 440 3.63 -24.44 12.97
C LYS A 440 3.97 -25.91 13.22
N PHE A 441 3.11 -26.85 12.82
CA PHE A 441 3.35 -28.27 13.09
C PHE A 441 4.59 -28.79 12.34
N LEU A 442 4.87 -28.27 11.14
CA LEU A 442 6.11 -28.59 10.41
C LEU A 442 7.38 -27.99 11.05
N GLN A 443 7.30 -26.81 11.69
CA GLN A 443 8.39 -26.22 12.47
C GLN A 443 8.65 -26.99 13.79
N LEU A 444 7.59 -27.46 14.45
CA LEU A 444 7.66 -28.30 15.65
C LEU A 444 8.09 -29.75 15.39
N ASN A 445 8.45 -30.10 14.13
CA ASN A 445 8.80 -31.47 13.69
C ASN A 445 7.66 -32.50 13.84
N ASP A 446 6.41 -32.05 13.98
CA ASP A 446 5.22 -32.89 14.11
C ASP A 446 4.54 -33.07 12.74
N VAL A 447 5.20 -33.87 11.92
CA VAL A 447 4.82 -34.10 10.51
C VAL A 447 3.60 -35.01 10.39
N GLU A 448 3.29 -35.81 11.42
CA GLU A 448 2.09 -36.64 11.42
C GLU A 448 0.84 -35.78 11.58
N ASN A 449 0.84 -34.85 12.54
CA ASN A 449 -0.28 -33.96 12.75
C ASN A 449 -0.43 -32.95 11.60
N ALA A 450 0.66 -32.41 11.05
CA ALA A 450 0.60 -31.62 9.81
C ALA A 450 -0.08 -32.38 8.64
N LEU A 451 0.17 -33.68 8.50
CA LEU A 451 -0.52 -34.50 7.48
C LEU A 451 -2.01 -34.75 7.79
N LYS A 452 -2.40 -34.84 9.06
CA LYS A 452 -3.83 -34.92 9.44
C LYS A 452 -4.56 -33.61 9.13
N ILE A 453 -3.93 -32.47 9.43
CA ILE A 453 -4.45 -31.12 9.10
C ILE A 453 -4.62 -30.96 7.58
N TRP A 454 -3.66 -31.43 6.77
CA TRP A 454 -3.76 -31.41 5.31
C TRP A 454 -4.97 -32.18 4.76
N VAL A 455 -5.28 -33.36 5.34
CA VAL A 455 -6.49 -34.11 4.96
C VAL A 455 -7.74 -33.36 5.39
N LYS A 456 -7.79 -32.90 6.64
CA LYS A 456 -8.92 -32.15 7.19
C LYS A 456 -9.20 -30.83 6.49
N MET A 457 -8.23 -30.22 5.82
CA MET A 457 -8.45 -29.00 5.02
C MET A 457 -9.58 -29.19 3.98
N LYS A 458 -9.76 -30.42 3.46
CA LYS A 458 -10.86 -30.80 2.55
C LYS A 458 -12.21 -30.99 3.26
N GLU A 459 -12.23 -31.21 4.58
CA GLU A 459 -13.45 -31.32 5.40
C GLU A 459 -14.06 -29.93 5.73
N TYR A 460 -13.23 -28.89 5.84
CA TYR A 460 -13.68 -27.49 6.00
C TYR A 460 -13.86 -26.77 4.63
N GLU A 461 -14.00 -27.52 3.53
CA GLU A 461 -14.17 -27.04 2.15
C GLU A 461 -13.06 -26.11 1.59
N VAL A 462 -11.91 -25.96 2.28
CA VAL A 462 -10.84 -25.06 1.85
C VAL A 462 -9.95 -25.71 0.80
N SER A 463 -9.82 -25.06 -0.36
CA SER A 463 -8.92 -25.51 -1.44
C SER A 463 -7.47 -25.05 -1.19
N PRO A 464 -6.47 -25.97 -1.17
CA PRO A 464 -5.05 -25.61 -1.11
C PRO A 464 -4.60 -24.76 -2.30
N ASP A 465 -3.73 -23.80 -2.04
CA ASP A 465 -3.07 -22.97 -3.05
C ASP A 465 -1.58 -23.31 -3.21
N SER A 466 -0.85 -22.51 -3.98
CA SER A 466 0.60 -22.71 -4.18
C SER A 466 1.40 -22.69 -2.88
N ALA A 467 1.11 -21.78 -1.94
CA ALA A 467 1.84 -21.68 -0.67
C ALA A 467 1.61 -22.92 0.22
N HIS A 468 0.40 -23.48 0.19
CA HIS A 468 0.07 -24.73 0.87
C HIS A 468 0.87 -25.93 0.32
N PHE A 469 0.98 -26.06 -1.01
CA PHE A 469 1.82 -27.10 -1.60
C PHE A 469 3.32 -26.86 -1.35
N VAL A 470 3.80 -25.61 -1.45
CA VAL A 470 5.18 -25.22 -1.14
C VAL A 470 5.58 -25.67 0.26
N ILE A 471 4.81 -25.26 1.29
CA ILE A 471 5.21 -25.49 2.68
C ILE A 471 5.19 -26.97 3.05
N MET A 472 4.21 -27.74 2.54
CA MET A 472 4.13 -29.18 2.78
C MET A 472 5.21 -29.96 2.04
N VAL A 473 5.52 -29.63 0.79
CA VAL A 473 6.59 -30.31 0.04
C VAL A 473 7.95 -30.00 0.67
N GLU A 474 8.23 -28.74 1.04
CA GLU A 474 9.46 -28.39 1.76
C GLU A 474 9.55 -29.08 3.12
N GLY A 475 8.49 -29.04 3.94
CA GLY A 475 8.46 -29.65 5.26
C GLY A 475 8.66 -31.17 5.21
N LEU A 476 7.96 -31.86 4.31
CA LEU A 476 8.11 -33.30 4.10
C LEU A 476 9.52 -33.67 3.60
N VAL A 477 10.14 -32.86 2.74
CA VAL A 477 11.53 -33.08 2.28
C VAL A 477 12.53 -32.84 3.41
N ARG A 478 12.39 -31.73 4.16
CA ARG A 478 13.21 -31.37 5.33
C ARG A 478 13.23 -32.49 6.38
N HIS A 479 12.09 -33.16 6.55
CA HIS A 479 11.89 -34.27 7.48
C HIS A 479 12.00 -35.67 6.83
N GLY A 480 12.55 -35.77 5.62
CA GLY A 480 12.91 -37.04 4.96
C GLY A 480 11.77 -37.86 4.38
N LEU A 481 10.50 -37.41 4.45
CA LEU A 481 9.33 -38.07 3.88
C LEU A 481 9.16 -37.80 2.37
N VAL A 482 10.26 -37.91 1.62
CA VAL A 482 10.37 -37.55 0.18
C VAL A 482 9.32 -38.27 -0.68
N THR A 483 8.92 -39.49 -0.33
CA THR A 483 7.88 -40.26 -1.04
C THR A 483 6.48 -39.67 -0.89
N LYS A 484 6.16 -39.03 0.23
CA LYS A 484 4.91 -38.25 0.41
C LYS A 484 5.03 -36.89 -0.29
N ALA A 485 6.17 -36.22 -0.17
CA ALA A 485 6.43 -34.94 -0.83
C ALA A 485 6.26 -35.01 -2.35
N ARG A 486 6.83 -36.04 -3.01
CA ARG A 486 6.67 -36.26 -4.45
C ARG A 486 5.21 -36.50 -4.88
N LYS A 487 4.35 -37.05 -4.01
CA LYS A 487 2.91 -37.23 -4.30
C LYS A 487 2.17 -35.90 -4.27
N LEU A 488 2.36 -35.08 -3.24
CA LEU A 488 1.76 -33.73 -3.18
C LEU A 488 2.27 -32.82 -4.29
N TYR A 489 3.55 -32.93 -4.67
CA TYR A 489 4.13 -32.21 -5.79
C TYR A 489 3.52 -32.64 -7.16
N ALA A 490 3.13 -33.91 -7.31
CA ALA A 490 2.37 -34.37 -8.48
C ALA A 490 0.91 -33.90 -8.46
N GLU A 491 0.25 -33.88 -7.29
CA GLU A 491 -1.09 -33.30 -7.09
C GLU A 491 -1.09 -31.80 -7.50
N MET A 492 -0.11 -31.02 -7.03
CA MET A 492 0.10 -29.61 -7.41
C MET A 492 0.18 -29.38 -8.93
N ILE A 493 0.97 -30.21 -9.64
CA ILE A 493 1.09 -30.14 -11.11
C ILE A 493 -0.23 -30.50 -11.79
N SER A 494 -0.94 -31.53 -11.30
CA SER A 494 -2.21 -31.97 -11.88
C SER A 494 -3.35 -30.94 -11.74
N ILE A 495 -3.25 -30.03 -10.76
CA ILE A 495 -4.19 -28.92 -10.54
C ILE A 495 -3.81 -27.68 -11.40
N GLY A 496 -2.65 -27.69 -12.07
CA GLY A 496 -2.20 -26.60 -12.95
C GLY A 496 -1.56 -25.41 -12.21
N ILE A 497 -1.17 -25.58 -10.95
CA ILE A 497 -0.57 -24.51 -10.14
C ILE A 497 0.85 -24.22 -10.63
N THR A 498 1.20 -22.93 -10.77
CA THR A 498 2.55 -22.50 -11.19
C THR A 498 3.63 -22.93 -10.20
N VAL A 499 4.68 -23.58 -10.72
CA VAL A 499 5.73 -24.26 -9.94
C VAL A 499 6.98 -23.38 -9.77
N ASP A 500 7.44 -23.15 -8.53
CA ASP A 500 8.77 -22.54 -8.29
C ASP A 500 9.88 -23.54 -8.71
N PRO A 501 10.83 -23.15 -9.59
CA PRO A 501 11.98 -23.97 -9.98
C PRO A 501 12.80 -24.55 -8.80
N LYS A 502 12.80 -23.92 -7.63
CA LYS A 502 13.46 -24.41 -6.40
C LYS A 502 12.82 -25.70 -5.89
N LEU A 503 11.49 -25.80 -5.86
CA LEU A 503 10.77 -27.03 -5.48
C LEU A 503 11.06 -28.17 -6.46
N ALA A 504 11.08 -27.86 -7.75
CA ALA A 504 11.43 -28.81 -8.80
C ALA A 504 12.87 -29.36 -8.65
N LYS A 505 13.79 -28.59 -8.04
CA LYS A 505 15.14 -29.03 -7.70
C LYS A 505 15.19 -29.83 -6.39
N LEU A 506 14.53 -29.36 -5.32
CA LEU A 506 14.46 -30.05 -4.02
C LEU A 506 13.95 -31.50 -4.16
N CYS A 507 12.89 -31.72 -4.95
CA CYS A 507 12.35 -33.05 -5.21
C CYS A 507 13.29 -33.98 -6.03
N LYS A 508 14.29 -33.41 -6.72
CA LYS A 508 15.29 -34.15 -7.52
C LYS A 508 16.54 -34.47 -6.72
N ASP A 509 17.14 -33.50 -6.05
CA ASP A 509 18.46 -33.66 -5.42
C ASP A 509 18.48 -34.77 -4.34
N PHE A 510 17.43 -34.86 -3.51
CA PHE A 510 17.28 -35.92 -2.50
C PHE A 510 17.23 -37.35 -3.08
N SER A 511 16.95 -37.51 -4.38
CA SER A 511 16.95 -38.83 -5.04
C SER A 511 18.34 -39.47 -5.05
N GLN A 512 19.41 -38.67 -5.14
CA GLN A 512 20.78 -39.19 -5.20
C GLN A 512 21.26 -39.71 -3.83
N ASP A 513 20.84 -39.06 -2.75
CA ASP A 513 21.27 -39.43 -1.39
C ASP A 513 20.51 -40.64 -0.82
N ASP A 514 19.25 -40.85 -1.20
CA ASP A 514 18.53 -42.08 -0.86
C ASP A 514 19.15 -43.31 -1.55
N GLU A 515 19.52 -43.20 -2.84
CA GLU A 515 20.29 -44.24 -3.52
C GLU A 515 21.64 -44.52 -2.83
N ARG A 516 22.38 -43.46 -2.42
CA ARG A 516 23.65 -43.60 -1.70
C ARG A 516 23.48 -44.25 -0.32
N LYS A 517 22.35 -44.03 0.37
CA LYS A 517 22.02 -44.68 1.64
C LYS A 517 21.63 -46.15 1.44
N GLN A 518 20.82 -46.47 0.44
CA GLN A 518 20.46 -47.86 0.12
C GLN A 518 21.67 -48.69 -0.32
N LYS A 519 22.58 -48.10 -1.12
CA LYS A 519 23.87 -48.72 -1.54
C LYS A 519 24.89 -48.88 -0.39
N LYS A 520 24.58 -48.42 0.84
CA LYS A 520 25.46 -48.50 2.02
C LYS A 520 25.03 -49.50 3.11
N LYS A 521 24.12 -50.44 2.82
CA LYS A 521 23.94 -51.62 3.70
C LYS A 521 25.15 -52.57 3.57
N PRO A 522 25.93 -52.82 4.64
CA PRO A 522 27.06 -53.76 4.56
C PRO A 522 26.56 -55.20 4.47
N GLY A 523 26.85 -55.87 3.34
CA GLY A 523 26.42 -57.26 3.13
C GLY A 523 27.11 -58.23 4.09
N MET A 524 26.34 -59.18 4.65
CA MET A 524 26.86 -60.26 5.50
C MET A 524 27.85 -61.15 4.72
N ARG A 525 29.15 -60.97 4.95
CA ARG A 525 30.17 -61.92 4.51
C ARG A 525 30.16 -63.15 5.43
N TYR A 526 29.68 -64.29 4.91
CA TYR A 526 29.81 -65.61 5.54
C TYR A 526 31.29 -66.07 5.59
N GLY A 527 32.03 -65.57 6.57
CA GLY A 527 33.44 -65.91 6.79
C GLY A 527 33.62 -67.17 7.63
N LYS A 528 33.75 -68.36 7.01
CA LYS A 528 34.15 -69.59 7.71
C LYS A 528 35.51 -69.42 8.40
N LYS A 529 35.54 -69.30 9.74
CA LYS A 529 36.77 -69.38 10.55
C LYS A 529 36.65 -70.37 11.72
N ARG A 530 37.17 -71.57 11.46
CA ARG A 530 37.78 -72.55 12.38
C ARG A 530 37.47 -72.40 13.89
N PHE A 531 36.65 -73.31 14.41
CA PHE A 531 36.79 -73.74 15.82
C PHE A 531 38.21 -74.27 16.07
N ARG A 532 38.80 -73.93 17.21
CA ARG A 532 40.00 -74.59 17.75
C ARG A 532 39.91 -74.61 19.27
N GLY A 533 39.43 -75.72 19.83
CA GLY A 533 39.21 -75.87 21.27
C GLY A 533 40.52 -75.88 22.07
N LYS A 534 40.44 -75.45 23.34
CA LYS A 534 41.52 -75.54 24.34
C LYS A 534 40.96 -76.05 25.68
N ARG A 535 41.17 -77.35 25.93
CA ARG A 535 41.09 -78.15 27.18
C ARG A 535 40.98 -79.61 26.70
N SER A 536 41.63 -80.61 27.29
CA SER A 536 42.72 -80.63 28.29
C SER A 536 43.41 -82.00 28.18
N LYS A 537 44.62 -82.14 28.71
CA LYS A 537 45.22 -83.44 29.05
C LYS A 537 45.61 -83.40 30.51
N SER A 538 45.30 -84.50 31.22
CA SER A 538 45.82 -84.92 32.53
C SER A 538 46.21 -83.77 33.47
#